data_AF-A0A952RT10-F1
#
_entry.id   AF-A0A952RT10-F1
#
_cell.length_a   1.000
_cell.length_b   1.000
_cell.length_c   1.000
_cell.angle_alpha   90.00
_cell.angle_beta   90.00
_cell.angle_gamma   90.00
#
_symmetry.space_group_name_H-M   'P 1'
#
loop_
_entity.id
_entity.type
_entity.pdbx_description
1 polymer ?
#
loop_
_entity_poly.entity_id
_entity_poly.type
_entity_poly.pdbx_seq_one_letter_code
_entity_poly.pdbx_strand_id
1 'polypeptide(L)'
;MRWTLRTKWTLAVLAIGIVPLAVLGGVVLELQRSGLARAEKELEAAVVDEAATRVLVDLDATARTGARVGKLLGDESADVDARIGAIRELVAGPLTGVGIFDGERRFVDAVIAEGKDDPALHVAPARAGFEVLPDGRVRWAGPIEGAVEGWVVLAVSPGALDERLKDLSLVRFGAPDRVYLVDATRRPIAGRGRGEPLPIFERPMPTSFSAELVVTTELVDRGVPKVATLRTMPEQGWALVVERPTAEAFAALSRTRHALAVSLGAFTLLAAMAGLLVARRSLRPLGPLMDLVRRYAQREFRARSAVRSGDELEALGSSLEKMADDLAASETEIAKRARTEENLRRYLPAEAAEAAVNEGALDLGGAKRSVTVVFADVVAFTSFAERTPPDKAVAFLNELFTILSEVVFRHEGMVDKFIGDCIMAVFRGDDHCARALAAAEDMHAFVASNLPRWRSEYTFDVELGIGVATGEVLLGNLGSESRMEYTVIGDAVNVAARLEAIARPRQTLATREVKEACPAHRFTSLGEHALRGKAQPVEVFEVVT
;
A
#
# COMPACT_ATOMS: atom_id res chain seq x y z
N MET A 1 -9.34 15.13 2.28
CA MET A 1 -8.46 14.44 3.26
C MET A 1 -7.49 13.54 2.50
N ARG A 2 -6.19 13.85 2.45
CA ARG A 2 -5.19 13.02 1.74
C ARG A 2 -4.78 11.85 2.65
N TRP A 3 -5.00 10.63 2.18
CA TRP A 3 -4.66 9.42 2.93
C TRP A 3 -3.15 9.20 2.92
N THR A 4 -2.58 8.83 4.08
CA THR A 4 -1.15 8.49 4.17
C THR A 4 -0.84 7.21 3.37
N LEU A 5 0.40 7.05 2.90
CA LEU A 5 0.85 5.82 2.22
C LEU A 5 0.59 4.59 3.10
N ARG A 6 0.75 4.73 4.42
CA ARG A 6 0.46 3.68 5.40
C ARG A 6 -1.00 3.25 5.40
N THR A 7 -1.92 4.20 5.36
CA THR A 7 -3.35 3.91 5.30
C THR A 7 -3.71 3.22 3.98
N LYS A 8 -3.18 3.72 2.85
CA LYS A 8 -3.42 3.14 1.52
C LYS A 8 -2.92 1.70 1.41
N TRP A 9 -1.69 1.43 1.85
CA TRP A 9 -1.10 0.09 1.77
C TRP A 9 -1.81 -0.89 2.69
N THR A 10 -2.17 -0.46 3.90
CA THR A 10 -2.92 -1.30 4.84
C THR A 10 -4.27 -1.70 4.25
N LEU A 11 -5.00 -0.76 3.64
CA LEU A 11 -6.25 -1.08 2.96
C LEU A 11 -6.05 -2.02 1.78
N ALA A 12 -5.02 -1.81 0.96
CA ALA A 12 -4.76 -2.66 -0.21
C ALA A 12 -4.48 -4.11 0.20
N VAL A 13 -3.60 -4.32 1.20
CA VAL A 13 -3.28 -5.66 1.70
C VAL A 13 -4.49 -6.33 2.34
N LEU A 14 -5.30 -5.58 3.11
CA LEU A 14 -6.54 -6.10 3.67
C LEU A 14 -7.56 -6.48 2.58
N ALA A 15 -7.72 -5.65 1.55
CA ALA A 15 -8.62 -5.93 0.44
C ALA A 15 -8.20 -7.21 -0.31
N ILE A 16 -6.90 -7.38 -0.60
CA ILE A 16 -6.37 -8.57 -1.26
C ILE A 16 -6.58 -9.84 -0.41
N GLY A 17 -6.46 -9.74 0.92
CA GLY A 17 -6.67 -10.89 1.81
C GLY A 17 -8.14 -11.23 2.05
N ILE A 18 -8.99 -10.23 2.28
CA ILE A 18 -10.36 -10.42 2.77
C ILE A 18 -11.35 -10.63 1.62
N VAL A 19 -11.23 -9.89 0.51
CA VAL A 19 -12.22 -9.94 -0.57
C VAL A 19 -12.31 -11.33 -1.22
N PRO A 20 -11.20 -12.01 -1.57
CA PRO A 20 -11.28 -13.35 -2.14
C PRO A 20 -11.90 -14.36 -1.18
N LEU A 21 -11.59 -14.26 0.13
CA LEU A 21 -12.19 -15.12 1.15
C LEU A 21 -13.71 -14.89 1.26
N ALA A 22 -14.16 -13.64 1.23
CA ALA A 22 -15.59 -13.32 1.25
C ALA A 22 -16.32 -13.85 0.01
N VAL A 23 -15.72 -13.69 -1.18
CA VAL A 23 -16.30 -14.20 -2.45
C VAL A 23 -16.35 -15.73 -2.43
N LEU A 24 -15.24 -16.39 -2.09
CA LEU A 24 -15.18 -17.86 -2.01
C LEU A 24 -16.17 -18.40 -0.98
N GLY A 25 -16.24 -17.76 0.20
CA GLY A 25 -17.20 -18.09 1.25
C GLY A 25 -18.65 -17.99 0.76
N GLY A 26 -18.99 -16.92 0.04
CA GLY A 26 -20.30 -16.77 -0.58
C GLY A 26 -20.63 -17.88 -1.59
N VAL A 27 -19.69 -18.21 -2.48
CA VAL A 27 -19.85 -19.28 -3.47
C VAL A 27 -20.03 -20.65 -2.82
N VAL A 28 -19.21 -20.98 -1.80
CA VAL A 28 -19.32 -22.25 -1.08
C VAL A 28 -20.66 -22.37 -0.35
N LEU A 29 -21.12 -21.29 0.29
CA LEU A 29 -22.42 -21.26 0.95
C LEU A 29 -23.58 -21.49 -0.04
N GLU A 30 -23.50 -20.89 -1.24
CA GLU A 30 -24.53 -21.04 -2.28
C GLU A 30 -24.52 -22.46 -2.91
N LEU A 31 -23.34 -23.02 -3.18
CA LEU A 31 -23.20 -24.40 -3.67
C LEU A 31 -23.71 -25.43 -2.65
N GLN A 32 -23.41 -25.23 -1.37
CA GLN A 32 -23.92 -26.09 -0.29
C GLN A 32 -25.44 -26.00 -0.20
N ARG A 33 -26.01 -24.79 -0.27
CA ARG A 33 -27.48 -24.60 -0.21
C ARG A 33 -28.20 -25.38 -1.30
N SER A 34 -27.69 -25.34 -2.52
CA SER A 34 -28.31 -26.02 -3.68
C SER A 34 -28.06 -27.53 -3.70
N GLY A 35 -26.86 -27.99 -3.34
CA GLY A 35 -26.51 -29.41 -3.32
C GLY A 35 -27.20 -30.19 -2.20
N LEU A 36 -27.24 -29.65 -0.99
CA LEU A 36 -27.82 -30.33 0.16
C LEU A 36 -29.35 -30.39 0.11
N ALA A 37 -30.01 -29.36 -0.41
CA ALA A 37 -31.46 -29.39 -0.62
C ALA A 37 -31.90 -30.47 -1.63
N ARG A 38 -31.04 -30.82 -2.60
CA ARG A 38 -31.29 -31.93 -3.52
C ARG A 38 -31.03 -33.29 -2.85
N ALA A 39 -29.87 -33.44 -2.22
CA ALA A 39 -29.50 -34.68 -1.54
C ALA A 39 -30.49 -35.06 -0.44
N GLU A 40 -31.05 -34.08 0.27
CA GLU A 40 -32.06 -34.32 1.29
C GLU A 40 -33.41 -34.73 0.71
N LYS A 41 -33.86 -34.11 -0.39
CA LYS A 41 -35.08 -34.55 -1.10
C LYS A 41 -34.95 -35.99 -1.62
N GLU A 42 -33.77 -36.35 -2.13
CA GLU A 42 -33.47 -37.71 -2.57
C GLU A 42 -33.45 -38.70 -1.39
N LEU A 43 -32.83 -38.31 -0.28
CA LEU A 43 -32.81 -39.11 0.94
C LEU A 43 -34.22 -39.32 1.50
N GLU A 44 -35.05 -38.28 1.54
CA GLU A 44 -36.42 -38.37 2.00
C GLU A 44 -37.27 -39.27 1.10
N ALA A 45 -37.13 -39.14 -0.23
CA ALA A 45 -37.80 -40.05 -1.17
C ALA A 45 -37.37 -41.52 -0.95
N ALA A 46 -36.08 -41.78 -0.79
CA ALA A 46 -35.57 -43.14 -0.53
C ALA A 46 -36.05 -43.70 0.81
N VAL A 47 -36.14 -42.87 1.84
CA VAL A 47 -36.62 -43.26 3.17
C VAL A 47 -38.11 -43.62 3.13
N VAL A 48 -38.93 -42.85 2.42
CA VAL A 48 -40.37 -43.18 2.27
C VAL A 48 -40.56 -44.43 1.41
N ASP A 49 -39.76 -44.63 0.37
CA ASP A 49 -39.82 -45.83 -0.47
C ASP A 49 -39.42 -47.11 0.30
N GLU A 50 -38.38 -47.03 1.14
CA GLU A 50 -38.02 -48.11 2.06
C GLU A 50 -39.15 -48.41 3.06
N ALA A 51 -39.74 -47.37 3.65
CA ALA A 51 -40.85 -47.51 4.58
C ALA A 51 -42.09 -48.12 3.89
N ALA A 52 -42.39 -47.69 2.66
CA ALA A 52 -43.47 -48.23 1.85
C ALA A 52 -43.23 -49.71 1.52
N THR A 53 -42.00 -50.07 1.17
CA THR A 53 -41.61 -51.46 0.89
C THR A 53 -41.81 -52.35 2.12
N ARG A 54 -41.43 -51.90 3.32
CA ARG A 54 -41.65 -52.67 4.56
C ARG A 54 -43.15 -52.87 4.85
N VAL A 55 -43.95 -51.83 4.64
CA VAL A 55 -45.42 -51.93 4.77
C VAL A 55 -45.99 -52.93 3.75
N LEU A 56 -45.51 -52.92 2.50
CA LEU A 56 -45.95 -53.88 1.48
C LEU A 56 -45.57 -55.32 1.84
N VAL A 57 -44.33 -55.57 2.30
CA VAL A 57 -43.89 -56.91 2.72
C VAL A 57 -44.78 -57.48 3.83
N ASP A 58 -45.21 -56.63 4.75
CA ASP A 58 -46.12 -56.97 5.84
C ASP A 58 -47.55 -57.25 5.35
N LEU A 59 -48.05 -56.43 4.43
CA LEU A 59 -49.34 -56.65 3.78
C LEU A 59 -49.33 -57.94 2.96
N ASP A 60 -48.26 -58.22 2.24
CA ASP A 60 -48.09 -59.48 1.50
C ASP A 60 -48.01 -60.69 2.43
N ALA A 61 -47.48 -60.55 3.65
CA ALA A 61 -47.54 -61.61 4.64
C ALA A 61 -48.99 -61.95 4.99
N THR A 62 -49.85 -60.93 5.14
CA THR A 62 -51.30 -61.11 5.35
C THR A 62 -51.95 -61.78 4.15
N ALA A 63 -51.61 -61.35 2.93
CA ALA A 63 -52.13 -61.96 1.70
C ALA A 63 -51.71 -63.44 1.56
N ARG A 64 -50.46 -63.78 1.91
CA ARG A 64 -49.97 -65.17 1.94
C ARG A 64 -50.70 -66.02 2.97
N THR A 65 -51.00 -65.47 4.15
CA THR A 65 -51.83 -66.16 5.14
C THR A 65 -53.22 -66.44 4.56
N GLY A 66 -53.81 -65.46 3.87
CA GLY A 66 -55.11 -65.62 3.21
C GLY A 66 -55.13 -66.68 2.13
N ALA A 67 -54.11 -66.72 1.27
CA ALA A 67 -53.96 -67.76 0.27
C ALA A 67 -53.79 -69.16 0.90
N ARG A 68 -53.04 -69.28 2.00
CA ARG A 68 -52.92 -70.56 2.75
C ARG A 68 -54.25 -70.99 3.35
N VAL A 69 -55.01 -70.05 3.91
CA VAL A 69 -56.36 -70.32 4.43
C VAL A 69 -57.29 -70.76 3.30
N GLY A 70 -57.27 -70.09 2.15
CA GLY A 70 -58.02 -70.51 0.96
C GLY A 70 -57.65 -71.92 0.51
N LYS A 71 -56.35 -72.25 0.48
CA LYS A 71 -55.87 -73.58 0.12
C LYS A 71 -56.30 -74.66 1.12
N LEU A 72 -56.29 -74.37 2.42
CA LEU A 72 -56.79 -75.28 3.46
C LEU A 72 -58.30 -75.49 3.33
N LEU A 73 -59.06 -74.45 3.01
CA LEU A 73 -60.51 -74.56 2.78
C LEU A 73 -60.83 -75.41 1.54
N GLY A 74 -60.02 -75.28 0.47
CA GLY A 74 -60.15 -76.06 -0.76
C GLY A 74 -59.55 -77.47 -0.72
N ASP A 75 -58.88 -77.87 0.36
CA ASP A 75 -58.32 -79.22 0.49
C ASP A 75 -59.39 -80.22 0.93
N GLU A 76 -59.95 -80.96 -0.03
CA GLU A 76 -60.97 -82.00 0.22
C GLU A 76 -60.41 -83.27 0.88
N SER A 77 -59.08 -83.41 0.99
CA SER A 77 -58.44 -84.61 1.55
C SER A 77 -58.32 -84.62 3.07
N ALA A 78 -58.54 -83.47 3.72
CA ALA A 78 -58.45 -83.29 5.17
C ALA A 78 -59.85 -83.16 5.82
N ASP A 79 -60.00 -83.71 7.04
CA ASP A 79 -61.24 -83.58 7.81
C ASP A 79 -61.56 -82.12 8.17
N VAL A 80 -62.84 -81.79 8.30
CA VAL A 80 -63.34 -80.41 8.53
C VAL A 80 -62.78 -79.83 9.83
N ASP A 81 -62.78 -80.60 10.91
CA ASP A 81 -62.27 -80.14 12.22
C ASP A 81 -60.76 -79.89 12.19
N ALA A 82 -60.01 -80.69 11.44
CA ALA A 82 -58.56 -80.51 11.24
C ALA A 82 -58.26 -79.23 10.43
N ARG A 83 -59.05 -78.94 9.40
CA ARG A 83 -58.93 -77.71 8.60
C ARG A 83 -59.24 -76.46 9.43
N ILE A 84 -60.34 -76.46 10.17
CA ILE A 84 -60.71 -75.34 11.05
C ILE A 84 -59.65 -75.12 12.15
N GLY A 85 -59.10 -76.19 12.72
CA GLY A 85 -58.00 -76.12 13.69
C GLY A 85 -56.75 -75.45 13.10
N ALA A 86 -56.31 -75.86 11.91
CA ALA A 86 -55.16 -75.27 11.23
C ALA A 86 -55.40 -73.80 10.83
N ILE A 87 -56.63 -73.43 10.43
CA ILE A 87 -56.99 -72.04 10.15
C ILE A 87 -56.94 -71.23 11.44
N ARG A 88 -57.44 -71.73 12.58
CA ARG A 88 -57.34 -71.02 13.87
C ARG A 88 -55.90 -70.73 14.26
N GLU A 89 -54.98 -71.68 14.07
CA GLU A 89 -53.55 -71.47 14.33
C GLU A 89 -52.93 -70.43 13.39
N LEU A 90 -53.32 -70.40 12.11
CA LEU A 90 -52.82 -69.40 11.13
C LEU A 90 -53.33 -67.99 11.40
N VAL A 91 -54.50 -67.87 12.02
CA VAL A 91 -55.17 -66.59 12.29
C VAL A 91 -54.86 -66.10 13.72
N ALA A 92 -54.23 -66.93 14.56
CA ALA A 92 -53.68 -66.53 15.86
C ALA A 92 -52.53 -65.52 15.67
N GLY A 93 -52.80 -64.23 15.85
CA GLY A 93 -51.80 -63.17 15.67
C GLY A 93 -52.42 -61.81 15.32
N PRO A 94 -51.92 -61.07 14.29
CA PRO A 94 -52.39 -59.72 13.95
C PRO A 94 -53.78 -59.69 13.28
N LEU A 95 -54.39 -60.85 13.09
CA LEU A 95 -55.66 -61.06 12.41
C LEU A 95 -56.77 -61.27 13.45
N THR A 96 -57.95 -60.70 13.21
CA THR A 96 -59.10 -60.87 14.11
C THR A 96 -59.94 -62.11 13.75
N GLY A 97 -59.84 -62.58 12.51
CA GLY A 97 -60.54 -63.77 12.03
C GLY A 97 -60.47 -63.90 10.51
N VAL A 98 -61.15 -64.93 10.00
CA VAL A 98 -61.38 -65.19 8.58
C VAL A 98 -62.88 -65.29 8.34
N GLY A 99 -63.43 -64.48 7.45
CA GLY A 99 -64.76 -64.66 6.87
C GLY A 99 -64.67 -65.44 5.57
N ILE A 100 -65.63 -66.34 5.36
CA ILE A 100 -65.73 -67.21 4.20
C ILE A 100 -67.03 -66.84 3.48
N PHE A 101 -66.93 -66.62 2.17
CA PHE A 101 -68.05 -66.24 1.31
C PHE A 101 -68.13 -67.19 0.12
N ASP A 102 -69.32 -67.36 -0.45
CA ASP A 102 -69.52 -68.14 -1.68
C ASP A 102 -69.11 -67.36 -2.94
N GLY A 103 -69.18 -68.00 -4.10
CA GLY A 103 -68.88 -67.37 -5.40
C GLY A 103 -69.79 -66.17 -5.75
N GLU A 104 -70.98 -66.09 -5.16
CA GLU A 104 -71.92 -64.97 -5.27
C GLU A 104 -71.69 -63.88 -4.20
N ARG A 105 -70.62 -64.03 -3.40
CA ARG A 105 -70.21 -63.14 -2.31
C ARG A 105 -71.21 -63.07 -1.15
N ARG A 106 -72.01 -64.11 -0.95
CA ARG A 106 -72.84 -64.27 0.25
C ARG A 106 -71.99 -64.87 1.36
N PHE A 107 -72.18 -64.37 2.58
CA PHE A 107 -71.49 -64.88 3.75
C PHE A 107 -71.86 -66.35 4.02
N VAL A 108 -70.85 -67.19 4.23
CA VAL A 108 -71.01 -68.63 4.50
C VAL A 108 -70.73 -68.92 5.97
N ASP A 109 -69.53 -68.58 6.44
CA ASP A 109 -69.09 -68.82 7.82
C ASP A 109 -67.89 -67.94 8.19
N ALA A 110 -67.51 -67.88 9.48
CA ALA A 110 -66.30 -67.19 9.93
C ALA A 110 -65.52 -67.98 10.99
N VAL A 111 -64.20 -68.06 10.82
CA VAL A 111 -63.26 -68.59 11.82
C VAL A 111 -62.64 -67.41 12.59
N ILE A 112 -63.07 -67.22 13.83
CA ILE A 112 -62.60 -66.13 14.69
C ILE A 112 -61.39 -66.61 15.49
N ALA A 113 -60.34 -65.77 15.58
CA ALA A 113 -59.10 -66.12 16.27
C ALA A 113 -59.28 -66.22 17.79
N GLU A 114 -59.87 -65.20 18.43
CA GLU A 114 -60.28 -65.16 19.84
C GLU A 114 -61.06 -63.83 20.12
N GLY A 115 -62.18 -63.87 20.86
CA GLY A 115 -62.93 -62.66 21.27
C GLY A 115 -64.32 -62.48 20.62
N LYS A 116 -64.84 -61.24 20.61
CA LYS A 116 -66.13 -60.90 19.97
C LYS A 116 -66.00 -60.95 18.45
N ASP A 117 -67.05 -61.46 17.81
CA ASP A 117 -67.21 -61.49 16.35
C ASP A 117 -66.95 -60.10 15.74
N ASP A 118 -66.12 -60.09 14.69
CA ASP A 118 -65.66 -58.88 14.03
C ASP A 118 -66.57 -58.59 12.83
N PRO A 119 -67.39 -57.51 12.85
CA PRO A 119 -68.28 -57.20 11.73
C PRO A 119 -67.58 -57.03 10.38
N ALA A 120 -66.27 -56.78 10.36
CA ALA A 120 -65.47 -56.67 9.13
C ALA A 120 -65.41 -57.99 8.34
N LEU A 121 -65.54 -59.13 9.03
CA LEU A 121 -65.54 -60.47 8.45
C LEU A 121 -66.84 -60.81 7.72
N HIS A 122 -67.93 -60.08 8.01
CA HIS A 122 -69.28 -60.32 7.48
C HIS A 122 -69.64 -59.44 6.29
N VAL A 123 -68.85 -58.40 6.03
CA VAL A 123 -69.07 -57.52 4.88
C VAL A 123 -68.61 -58.25 3.61
N ALA A 124 -69.39 -58.26 2.54
CA ALA A 124 -68.97 -58.87 1.28
C ALA A 124 -67.81 -58.08 0.63
N PRO A 125 -66.77 -58.75 0.08
CA PRO A 125 -65.66 -58.07 -0.59
C PRO A 125 -66.09 -57.44 -1.92
N ALA A 126 -65.71 -56.18 -2.17
CA ALA A 126 -66.00 -55.51 -3.45
C ALA A 126 -65.03 -55.97 -4.57
N ARG A 127 -63.78 -56.22 -4.21
CA ARG A 127 -62.67 -56.64 -5.09
C ARG A 127 -61.64 -57.47 -4.31
N ALA A 128 -60.73 -58.12 -5.02
CA ALA A 128 -59.55 -58.74 -4.41
C ALA A 128 -58.55 -57.67 -3.96
N GLY A 129 -57.81 -57.97 -2.89
CA GLY A 129 -56.81 -57.09 -2.28
C GLY A 129 -57.31 -56.42 -1.00
N PHE A 130 -56.63 -55.34 -0.63
CA PHE A 130 -56.94 -54.60 0.59
C PHE A 130 -58.09 -53.61 0.38
N GLU A 131 -58.97 -53.53 1.38
CA GLU A 131 -60.10 -52.61 1.41
C GLU A 131 -60.25 -51.99 2.80
N VAL A 132 -60.57 -50.69 2.83
CA VAL A 132 -60.89 -49.96 4.06
C VAL A 132 -62.41 -49.91 4.18
N LEU A 133 -62.93 -50.41 5.30
CA LEU A 133 -64.35 -50.42 5.59
C LEU A 133 -64.84 -49.04 6.07
N PRO A 134 -66.16 -48.76 6.03
CA PRO A 134 -66.72 -47.49 6.49
C PRO A 134 -66.41 -47.14 7.95
N ASP A 135 -66.10 -48.14 8.77
CA ASP A 135 -65.69 -48.01 10.18
C ASP A 135 -64.16 -47.83 10.36
N GLY A 136 -63.41 -47.71 9.26
CA GLY A 136 -61.97 -47.49 9.23
C GLY A 136 -61.13 -48.74 9.50
N ARG A 137 -61.73 -49.94 9.49
CA ARG A 137 -60.97 -51.20 9.57
C ARG A 137 -60.44 -51.61 8.21
N VAL A 138 -59.29 -52.30 8.23
CA VAL A 138 -58.64 -52.81 7.03
C VAL A 138 -58.89 -54.31 6.95
N ARG A 139 -59.32 -54.75 5.78
CA ARG A 139 -59.42 -56.18 5.46
C ARG A 139 -58.65 -56.49 4.20
N TRP A 140 -58.24 -57.74 4.08
CA TRP A 140 -57.75 -58.32 2.85
C TRP A 140 -58.79 -59.32 2.35
N ALA A 141 -59.11 -59.29 1.06
CA ALA A 141 -59.98 -60.27 0.43
C ALA A 141 -59.27 -60.96 -0.74
N GLY A 142 -59.40 -62.28 -0.85
CA GLY A 142 -58.86 -63.06 -1.95
C GLY A 142 -59.76 -64.23 -2.35
N PRO A 143 -59.65 -64.72 -3.58
CA PRO A 143 -60.39 -65.90 -4.02
C PRO A 143 -59.83 -67.17 -3.34
N ILE A 144 -60.70 -68.17 -3.14
CA ILE A 144 -60.30 -69.54 -2.82
C ILE A 144 -59.76 -70.19 -4.12
N GLU A 145 -58.63 -70.92 -4.05
CA GLU A 145 -58.04 -71.58 -5.24
C GLU A 145 -58.94 -72.71 -5.76
N GLY A 146 -59.14 -72.77 -7.09
CA GLY A 146 -60.16 -73.60 -7.76
C GLY A 146 -61.32 -72.71 -8.25
N ALA A 147 -61.60 -72.69 -9.55
CA ALA A 147 -62.31 -71.60 -10.21
C ALA A 147 -63.68 -71.21 -9.59
N VAL A 148 -63.68 -70.14 -8.77
CA VAL A 148 -64.83 -69.35 -8.28
C VAL A 148 -65.84 -70.09 -7.40
N GLU A 149 -65.37 -70.79 -6.37
CA GLU A 149 -66.26 -71.36 -5.35
C GLU A 149 -66.43 -70.49 -4.10
N GLY A 150 -65.57 -69.48 -3.88
CA GLY A 150 -65.73 -68.57 -2.74
C GLY A 150 -64.63 -67.53 -2.55
N TRP A 151 -64.83 -66.65 -1.56
CA TRP A 151 -63.87 -65.64 -1.13
C TRP A 151 -63.48 -65.82 0.33
N VAL A 152 -62.22 -65.55 0.62
CA VAL A 152 -61.69 -65.44 1.98
C VAL A 152 -61.48 -63.98 2.31
N VAL A 153 -62.05 -63.53 3.43
CA VAL A 153 -61.85 -62.19 3.97
C VAL A 153 -61.10 -62.30 5.28
N LEU A 154 -59.90 -61.74 5.32
CA LEU A 154 -59.11 -61.58 6.52
C LEU A 154 -59.29 -60.17 7.07
N ALA A 155 -59.71 -60.04 8.32
CA ALA A 155 -59.71 -58.74 8.99
C ALA A 155 -58.38 -58.52 9.73
N VAL A 156 -57.74 -57.40 9.46
CA VAL A 156 -56.51 -56.98 10.14
C VAL A 156 -56.90 -56.10 11.32
N SER A 157 -56.36 -56.40 12.50
CA SER A 157 -56.63 -55.59 13.68
C SER A 157 -56.22 -54.13 13.47
N PRO A 158 -57.09 -53.15 13.74
CA PRO A 158 -56.75 -51.72 13.82
C PRO A 158 -55.45 -51.40 14.56
N GLY A 159 -55.23 -52.10 15.68
CA GLY A 159 -54.05 -51.89 16.52
C GLY A 159 -52.78 -52.45 15.89
N ALA A 160 -52.87 -53.56 15.16
CA ALA A 160 -51.70 -54.23 14.58
C ALA A 160 -51.02 -53.38 13.50
N LEU A 161 -51.78 -52.68 12.67
CA LEU A 161 -51.23 -51.79 11.65
C LEU A 161 -50.66 -50.50 12.26
N ASP A 162 -51.33 -49.97 13.29
CA ASP A 162 -50.90 -48.76 14.00
C ASP A 162 -49.62 -49.00 14.83
N GLU A 163 -49.54 -50.11 15.54
CA GLU A 163 -48.36 -50.53 16.32
C GLU A 163 -47.15 -50.75 15.42
N ARG A 164 -47.33 -51.41 14.27
CA ARG A 164 -46.24 -51.61 13.29
C ARG A 164 -45.73 -50.31 12.68
N LEU A 165 -46.62 -49.37 12.35
CA LEU A 165 -46.20 -48.07 11.84
C LEU A 165 -45.49 -47.25 12.92
N LYS A 166 -45.93 -47.34 14.18
CA LYS A 166 -45.23 -46.72 15.32
C LYS A 166 -43.85 -47.33 15.52
N ASP A 167 -43.70 -48.65 15.42
CA ASP A 167 -42.41 -49.33 15.51
C ASP A 167 -41.47 -48.91 14.37
N LEU A 168 -41.97 -48.90 13.13
CA LEU A 168 -41.22 -48.43 11.97
C LEU A 168 -40.78 -46.97 12.17
N SER A 169 -41.70 -46.13 12.66
CA SER A 169 -41.45 -44.73 12.95
C SER A 169 -40.38 -44.55 14.02
N LEU A 170 -40.45 -45.33 15.11
CA LEU A 170 -39.50 -45.28 16.22
C LEU A 170 -38.10 -45.75 15.79
N VAL A 171 -38.02 -46.88 15.09
CA VAL A 171 -36.75 -47.47 14.63
C VAL A 171 -36.04 -46.53 13.64
N ARG A 172 -36.79 -45.92 12.71
CA ARG A 172 -36.20 -45.12 11.64
C ARG A 172 -35.98 -43.66 12.01
N PHE A 173 -36.87 -43.07 12.80
CA PHE A 173 -36.89 -41.63 13.08
C PHE A 173 -36.78 -41.29 14.56
N GLY A 174 -36.73 -42.27 15.46
CA GLY A 174 -36.62 -42.06 16.90
C GLY A 174 -37.89 -41.52 17.57
N ALA A 175 -39.00 -41.44 16.84
CA ALA A 175 -40.29 -40.94 17.33
C ALA A 175 -41.44 -41.75 16.73
N PRO A 176 -42.52 -42.05 17.46
CA PRO A 176 -43.61 -42.92 17.00
C PRO A 176 -44.58 -42.24 16.02
N ASP A 177 -44.51 -40.92 15.85
CA ASP A 177 -45.46 -40.08 15.11
C ASP A 177 -44.83 -39.43 13.86
N ARG A 178 -44.18 -40.25 13.04
CA ARG A 178 -43.49 -39.79 11.80
C ARG A 178 -44.00 -40.46 10.55
N VAL A 179 -44.63 -41.63 10.63
CA VAL A 179 -45.11 -42.40 9.47
C VAL A 179 -46.62 -42.61 9.56
N TYR A 180 -47.31 -42.30 8.48
CA TYR A 180 -48.76 -42.34 8.39
C TYR A 180 -49.20 -43.07 7.14
N LEU A 181 -50.18 -43.95 7.26
CA LEU A 181 -50.80 -44.62 6.11
C LEU A 181 -52.16 -44.00 5.84
N VAL A 182 -52.43 -43.68 4.57
CA VAL A 182 -53.58 -42.90 4.14
C VAL A 182 -54.33 -43.64 3.03
N ASP A 183 -55.65 -43.63 3.06
CA ASP A 183 -56.49 -44.23 2.02
C ASP A 183 -56.76 -43.28 0.84
N ALA A 184 -57.45 -43.78 -0.18
CA ALA A 184 -57.88 -42.97 -1.33
C ALA A 184 -58.78 -41.77 -0.96
N THR A 185 -59.37 -41.74 0.25
CA THR A 185 -60.15 -40.61 0.77
C THR A 185 -59.28 -39.53 1.45
N ARG A 186 -57.95 -39.71 1.43
CA ARG A 186 -56.94 -38.83 2.03
C ARG A 186 -57.03 -38.77 3.55
N ARG A 187 -57.60 -39.81 4.17
CA ARG A 187 -57.72 -39.92 5.63
C ARG A 187 -56.72 -40.93 6.18
N PRO A 188 -56.10 -40.66 7.35
CA PRO A 188 -55.19 -41.61 7.97
C PRO A 188 -55.93 -42.89 8.37
N ILE A 189 -55.43 -44.03 7.91
CA ILE A 189 -55.87 -45.38 8.29
C ILE A 189 -55.12 -45.83 9.56
N ALA A 190 -53.82 -45.51 9.65
CA ALA A 190 -52.93 -45.89 10.74
C ALA A 190 -51.76 -44.89 10.91
N GLY A 191 -51.16 -44.84 12.11
CA GLY A 191 -50.03 -43.98 12.48
C GLY A 191 -50.42 -42.61 13.07
N ARG A 192 -51.65 -42.13 12.82
CA ARG A 192 -52.22 -40.90 13.41
C ARG A 192 -53.58 -41.19 14.03
N GLY A 193 -54.00 -40.40 15.01
CA GLY A 193 -55.38 -40.41 15.50
C GLY A 193 -56.37 -40.35 14.32
N ARG A 194 -57.29 -41.31 14.27
CA ARG A 194 -58.19 -41.54 13.13
C ARG A 194 -59.05 -40.29 12.84
N GLY A 195 -59.08 -39.86 11.59
CA GLY A 195 -60.10 -38.93 11.07
C GLY A 195 -59.65 -37.50 10.74
N GLU A 196 -58.52 -37.02 11.24
CA GLU A 196 -57.97 -35.69 10.84
C GLU A 196 -57.17 -35.82 9.53
N PRO A 197 -57.52 -35.07 8.46
CA PRO A 197 -56.71 -35.06 7.24
C PRO A 197 -55.32 -34.48 7.51
N LEU A 198 -54.31 -35.02 6.83
CA LEU A 198 -52.94 -34.51 6.93
C LEU A 198 -52.80 -33.20 6.13
N PRO A 199 -52.08 -32.18 6.65
CA PRO A 199 -51.93 -30.89 5.96
C PRO A 199 -51.28 -30.99 4.56
N ILE A 200 -50.55 -32.09 4.26
CA ILE A 200 -49.97 -32.34 2.94
C ILE A 200 -51.04 -32.40 1.83
N PHE A 201 -52.28 -32.75 2.16
CA PHE A 201 -53.40 -32.88 1.22
C PHE A 201 -54.21 -31.59 1.04
N GLU A 202 -53.88 -30.50 1.76
CA GLU A 202 -54.45 -29.18 1.52
C GLU A 202 -53.91 -28.55 0.21
N ARG A 203 -52.81 -29.10 -0.31
CA ARG A 203 -52.22 -28.70 -1.59
C ARG A 203 -52.84 -29.48 -2.76
N PRO A 204 -52.84 -28.92 -4.00
CA PRO A 204 -53.31 -29.65 -5.17
C PRO A 204 -52.47 -30.91 -5.39
N MET A 205 -53.11 -32.07 -5.24
CA MET A 205 -52.55 -33.41 -5.42
C MET A 205 -53.47 -34.21 -6.35
N PRO A 206 -52.97 -35.25 -7.06
CA PRO A 206 -53.80 -36.10 -7.91
C PRO A 206 -55.05 -36.61 -7.17
N THR A 207 -56.17 -36.72 -7.88
CA THR A 207 -57.47 -37.12 -7.33
C THR A 207 -57.53 -38.59 -6.90
N SER A 208 -56.61 -39.43 -7.40
CA SER A 208 -56.50 -40.85 -7.07
C SER A 208 -55.04 -41.26 -6.84
N PHE A 209 -54.81 -42.23 -5.94
CA PHE A 209 -53.50 -42.86 -5.74
C PHE A 209 -53.21 -43.96 -6.78
N SER A 210 -53.63 -43.76 -8.03
CA SER A 210 -53.60 -44.79 -9.08
C SER A 210 -52.30 -44.85 -9.89
N ALA A 211 -51.34 -43.99 -9.60
CA ALA A 211 -50.02 -43.96 -10.24
C ALA A 211 -48.94 -43.82 -9.17
N GLU A 212 -47.75 -44.37 -9.44
CA GLU A 212 -46.59 -44.18 -8.57
C GLU A 212 -46.17 -42.72 -8.57
N LEU A 213 -46.11 -42.13 -7.37
CA LEU A 213 -45.82 -40.73 -7.17
C LEU A 213 -45.10 -40.57 -5.84
N VAL A 214 -44.00 -39.81 -5.87
CA VAL A 214 -43.29 -39.35 -4.68
C VAL A 214 -43.30 -37.83 -4.67
N VAL A 215 -43.84 -37.22 -3.62
CA VAL A 215 -43.90 -35.76 -3.46
C VAL A 215 -43.37 -35.39 -2.09
N THR A 216 -42.33 -34.56 -2.08
CA THR A 216 -41.80 -33.93 -0.87
C THR A 216 -42.22 -32.47 -0.81
N THR A 217 -42.71 -32.02 0.34
CA THR A 217 -43.22 -30.67 0.52
C THR A 217 -43.02 -30.15 1.94
N GLU A 218 -42.80 -28.84 2.08
CA GLU A 218 -42.79 -28.18 3.38
C GLU A 218 -44.21 -27.76 3.78
N LEU A 219 -44.61 -28.05 5.02
CA LEU A 219 -45.92 -27.72 5.56
C LEU A 219 -45.82 -27.30 7.03
N VAL A 220 -46.94 -26.82 7.58
CA VAL A 220 -47.06 -26.53 9.01
C VAL A 220 -48.16 -27.41 9.56
N ASP A 221 -47.84 -28.25 10.54
CA ASP A 221 -48.81 -29.10 11.25
C ASP A 221 -48.78 -28.74 12.73
N ARG A 222 -49.94 -28.40 13.30
CA ARG A 222 -50.10 -27.95 14.70
C ARG A 222 -49.10 -26.86 15.13
N GLY A 223 -48.79 -25.93 14.22
CA GLY A 223 -47.86 -24.81 14.47
C GLY A 223 -46.37 -25.16 14.36
N VAL A 224 -46.03 -26.41 14.04
CA VAL A 224 -44.64 -26.85 13.85
C VAL A 224 -44.35 -26.95 12.35
N PRO A 225 -43.30 -26.29 11.84
CA PRO A 225 -42.86 -26.48 10.46
C PRO A 225 -42.29 -27.89 10.29
N LYS A 226 -42.79 -28.61 9.30
CA LYS A 226 -42.41 -29.97 8.97
C LYS A 226 -42.09 -30.10 7.48
N VAL A 227 -41.23 -31.05 7.14
CA VAL A 227 -41.10 -31.60 5.80
C VAL A 227 -41.90 -32.89 5.75
N ALA A 228 -42.74 -33.02 4.73
CA ALA A 228 -43.59 -34.18 4.54
C ALA A 228 -43.37 -34.78 3.15
N THR A 229 -43.17 -36.09 3.11
CA THR A 229 -42.97 -36.86 1.87
C THR A 229 -44.07 -37.89 1.74
N LEU A 230 -44.81 -37.81 0.63
CA LEU A 230 -45.87 -38.74 0.24
C LEU A 230 -45.31 -39.73 -0.79
N ARG A 231 -45.55 -41.03 -0.61
CA ARG A 231 -45.40 -42.09 -1.62
C ARG A 231 -46.74 -42.78 -1.84
N THR A 232 -47.25 -42.77 -3.06
CA THR A 232 -48.47 -43.53 -3.40
C THR A 232 -48.18 -45.02 -3.57
N MET A 233 -49.17 -45.86 -3.29
CA MET A 233 -49.16 -47.32 -3.42
C MET A 233 -50.34 -47.74 -4.33
N PRO A 234 -50.13 -47.79 -5.66
CA PRO A 234 -51.24 -47.88 -6.61
C PRO A 234 -52.08 -49.15 -6.55
N GLU A 235 -51.46 -50.30 -6.28
CA GLU A 235 -52.17 -51.58 -6.21
C GLU A 235 -53.16 -51.62 -5.05
N GLN A 236 -52.80 -51.03 -3.92
CA GLN A 236 -53.62 -50.96 -2.70
C GLN A 236 -54.55 -49.73 -2.72
N GLY A 237 -54.25 -48.72 -3.54
CA GLY A 237 -54.95 -47.44 -3.55
C GLY A 237 -54.69 -46.61 -2.29
N TRP A 238 -53.52 -46.80 -1.67
CA TRP A 238 -53.09 -46.13 -0.44
C TRP A 238 -51.93 -45.18 -0.71
N ALA A 239 -51.55 -44.40 0.29
CA ALA A 239 -50.30 -43.66 0.27
C ALA A 239 -49.66 -43.63 1.66
N LEU A 240 -48.33 -43.67 1.68
CA LEU A 240 -47.53 -43.49 2.87
C LEU A 240 -47.07 -42.04 2.95
N VAL A 241 -47.30 -41.40 4.09
CA VAL A 241 -46.80 -40.04 4.39
C VAL A 241 -45.80 -40.15 5.52
N VAL A 242 -44.60 -39.62 5.30
CA VAL A 242 -43.62 -39.42 6.36
C VAL A 242 -43.53 -37.93 6.66
N GLU A 243 -43.74 -37.52 7.90
CA GLU A 243 -43.55 -36.13 8.33
C GLU A 243 -42.41 -36.02 9.34
N ARG A 244 -41.53 -35.04 9.17
CA ARG A 244 -40.44 -34.74 10.10
C ARG A 244 -40.38 -33.24 10.39
N PRO A 245 -40.15 -32.80 11.63
CA PRO A 245 -39.88 -31.39 11.92
C PRO A 245 -38.71 -30.87 11.08
N THR A 246 -38.85 -29.68 10.50
CA THR A 246 -37.80 -29.02 9.69
C THR A 246 -36.49 -28.92 10.47
N ALA A 247 -36.55 -28.67 11.78
CA ALA A 247 -35.35 -28.62 12.63
C ALA A 247 -34.59 -29.97 12.70
N GLU A 248 -35.30 -31.10 12.65
CA GLU A 248 -34.72 -32.45 12.68
C GLU A 248 -34.24 -32.89 11.29
N ALA A 249 -35.04 -32.60 10.25
CA ALA A 249 -34.68 -32.87 8.86
C ALA A 249 -33.35 -32.18 8.51
N PHE A 250 -33.29 -30.86 8.74
CA PHE A 250 -32.14 -30.02 8.40
C PHE A 250 -31.09 -29.88 9.54
N ALA A 251 -31.10 -30.73 10.57
CA ALA A 251 -30.19 -30.63 11.73
C ALA A 251 -28.71 -30.82 11.36
N ALA A 252 -28.40 -31.72 10.43
CA ALA A 252 -27.04 -31.93 9.94
C ALA A 252 -26.56 -30.70 9.14
N LEU A 253 -27.45 -30.16 8.32
CA LEU A 253 -27.23 -28.97 7.51
C LEU A 253 -26.94 -27.72 8.33
N SER A 254 -27.72 -27.50 9.39
CA SER A 254 -27.50 -26.37 10.27
C SER A 254 -26.13 -26.46 10.95
N ARG A 255 -25.71 -27.64 11.44
CA ARG A 255 -24.38 -27.85 12.04
C ARG A 255 -23.25 -27.57 11.05
N THR A 256 -23.33 -28.12 9.84
CA THR A 256 -22.31 -27.88 8.80
C THR A 256 -22.25 -26.40 8.41
N ARG A 257 -23.40 -25.73 8.26
CA ARG A 257 -23.46 -24.29 7.97
C ARG A 257 -22.81 -23.45 9.07
N HIS A 258 -23.09 -23.74 10.34
CA HIS A 258 -22.47 -23.02 11.46
C HIS A 258 -20.96 -23.25 11.49
N ALA A 259 -20.50 -24.50 11.32
CA ALA A 259 -19.07 -24.81 11.28
C ALA A 259 -18.34 -24.09 10.14
N LEU A 260 -18.94 -24.02 8.95
CA LEU A 260 -18.41 -23.27 7.80
C LEU A 260 -18.39 -21.76 8.03
N ALA A 261 -19.43 -21.20 8.65
CA ALA A 261 -19.46 -19.77 8.97
C ALA A 261 -18.36 -19.40 9.99
N VAL A 262 -18.18 -20.24 11.01
CA VAL A 262 -17.12 -20.06 12.02
C VAL A 262 -15.73 -20.17 11.38
N SER A 263 -15.49 -21.16 10.52
CA SER A 263 -14.20 -21.32 9.85
C SER A 263 -13.90 -20.15 8.91
N LEU A 264 -14.88 -19.69 8.11
CA LEU A 264 -14.74 -18.52 7.25
C LEU A 264 -14.41 -17.24 8.04
N GLY A 265 -15.07 -17.04 9.19
CA GLY A 265 -14.79 -15.93 10.09
C GLY A 265 -13.36 -16.00 10.64
N ALA A 266 -12.92 -17.18 11.08
CA ALA A 266 -11.56 -17.40 11.57
C ALA A 266 -10.49 -17.15 10.49
N PHE A 267 -10.69 -17.65 9.26
CA PHE A 267 -9.78 -17.40 8.14
C PHE A 267 -9.71 -15.91 7.77
N THR A 268 -10.85 -15.22 7.79
CA THR A 268 -10.90 -13.78 7.51
C THR A 268 -10.14 -12.98 8.56
N LEU A 269 -10.30 -13.32 9.85
CA LEU A 269 -9.57 -12.68 10.95
C LEU A 269 -8.07 -12.95 10.86
N LEU A 270 -7.68 -14.18 10.53
CA LEU A 270 -6.27 -14.55 10.34
C LEU A 270 -5.65 -13.82 9.14
N ALA A 271 -6.36 -13.74 8.02
CA ALA A 271 -5.94 -12.97 6.84
C ALA A 271 -5.82 -11.47 7.15
N ALA A 272 -6.76 -10.89 7.91
CA ALA A 272 -6.70 -9.51 8.34
C ALA A 272 -5.49 -9.25 9.26
N MET A 273 -5.23 -10.14 10.22
CA MET A 273 -4.09 -10.05 11.12
C MET A 273 -2.75 -10.17 10.37
N ALA A 274 -2.63 -11.15 9.46
CA ALA A 274 -1.46 -11.31 8.61
C ALA A 274 -1.25 -10.08 7.72
N GLY A 275 -2.32 -9.55 7.13
CA GLY A 275 -2.28 -8.36 6.30
C GLY A 275 -1.81 -7.10 7.06
N LEU A 276 -2.30 -6.92 8.30
CA LEU A 276 -1.84 -5.84 9.18
C LEU A 276 -0.36 -5.99 9.55
N LEU A 277 0.10 -7.22 9.80
CA LEU A 277 1.49 -7.51 10.14
C LEU A 277 2.44 -7.22 8.97
N VAL A 278 2.08 -7.68 7.76
CA VAL A 278 2.83 -7.39 6.52
C VAL A 278 2.86 -5.89 6.25
N ALA A 279 1.70 -5.21 6.30
CA ALA A 279 1.63 -3.78 6.06
C ALA A 279 2.48 -2.97 7.05
N ARG A 280 2.49 -3.37 8.34
CA ARG A 280 3.33 -2.74 9.37
C ARG A 280 4.82 -3.00 9.14
N ARG A 281 5.19 -4.23 8.76
CA ARG A 281 6.59 -4.61 8.53
C ARG A 281 7.19 -3.90 7.31
N SER A 282 6.47 -3.87 6.19
CA SER A 282 6.96 -3.30 4.93
C SER A 282 7.15 -1.78 4.97
N LEU A 283 6.34 -1.06 5.76
CA LEU A 283 6.39 0.40 5.82
C LEU A 283 7.22 0.96 6.98
N ARG A 284 7.63 0.11 7.93
CA ARG A 284 8.44 0.54 9.07
C ARG A 284 9.78 1.20 8.66
N PRO A 285 10.51 0.72 7.63
CA PRO A 285 11.79 1.32 7.24
C PRO A 285 11.70 2.71 6.62
N LEU A 286 10.52 3.14 6.15
CA LEU A 286 10.36 4.46 5.52
C LEU A 286 10.59 5.62 6.49
N GLY A 287 10.24 5.47 7.78
CA GLY A 287 10.45 6.52 8.78
C GLY A 287 11.93 6.90 8.93
N PRO A 288 12.82 5.94 9.24
CA PRO A 288 14.26 6.18 9.31
C PRO A 288 14.87 6.77 8.03
N LEU A 289 14.41 6.36 6.84
CA LEU A 289 14.89 6.93 5.57
C LEU A 289 14.47 8.40 5.41
N MET A 290 13.23 8.74 5.77
CA MET A 290 12.77 10.13 5.75
C MET A 290 13.54 11.01 6.73
N ASP A 291 13.85 10.48 7.91
CA ASP A 291 14.67 11.20 8.90
C ASP A 291 16.12 11.35 8.42
N LEU A 292 16.67 10.36 7.73
CA LEU A 292 17.99 10.46 7.11
C LEU A 292 18.05 11.60 6.07
N VAL A 293 17.05 11.68 5.19
CA VAL A 293 16.95 12.77 4.20
C VAL A 293 16.85 14.14 4.88
N ARG A 294 16.08 14.25 5.98
CA ARG A 294 15.99 15.50 6.75
C ARG A 294 17.34 15.90 7.36
N ARG A 295 18.11 14.94 7.87
CA ARG A 295 19.46 15.20 8.41
C ARG A 295 20.43 15.67 7.33
N TYR A 296 20.39 15.06 6.15
CA TYR A 296 21.18 15.53 5.01
C TYR A 296 20.78 16.94 4.56
N ALA A 297 19.48 17.28 4.59
CA ALA A 297 19.02 18.65 4.33
C ALA A 297 19.56 19.67 5.37
N GLN A 298 19.89 19.21 6.58
CA GLN A 298 20.52 20.00 7.63
C GLN A 298 22.07 19.96 7.56
N ARG A 299 22.64 19.51 6.43
CA ARG A 299 24.09 19.33 6.20
C ARG A 299 24.78 18.31 7.12
N GLU A 300 24.03 17.40 7.71
CA GLU A 300 24.58 16.34 8.56
C GLU A 300 24.95 15.09 7.71
N PHE A 301 25.89 15.24 6.77
CA PHE A 301 26.21 14.21 5.77
C PHE A 301 26.86 12.93 6.33
N ARG A 302 27.32 12.96 7.58
CA ARG A 302 27.88 11.78 8.26
C ARG A 302 26.82 10.81 8.79
N ALA A 303 25.54 11.22 8.81
CA ALA A 303 24.46 10.32 9.18
C ALA A 303 24.42 9.13 8.19
N ARG A 304 24.06 7.95 8.68
CA ARG A 304 23.98 6.73 7.88
C ARG A 304 22.62 6.05 8.07
N SER A 305 22.22 5.28 7.08
CA SER A 305 20.98 4.51 7.08
C SER A 305 21.05 3.38 8.11
N ALA A 306 20.12 3.41 9.05
CA ALA A 306 19.88 2.31 10.01
C ALA A 306 18.98 1.20 9.42
N VAL A 307 18.54 1.33 8.16
CA VAL A 307 17.66 0.35 7.52
C VAL A 307 18.46 -0.89 7.11
N ARG A 308 18.00 -2.06 7.56
CA ARG A 308 18.52 -3.40 7.21
C ARG A 308 17.34 -4.30 6.86
N SER A 309 16.77 -4.10 5.68
CA SER A 309 15.57 -4.80 5.21
C SER A 309 15.88 -5.96 4.25
N GLY A 310 17.08 -5.99 3.66
CA GLY A 310 17.48 -6.98 2.64
C GLY A 310 16.79 -6.81 1.29
N ASP A 311 16.20 -5.64 1.04
CA ASP A 311 15.38 -5.33 -0.13
C ASP A 311 15.76 -3.96 -0.75
N GLU A 312 14.94 -3.46 -1.66
CA GLU A 312 15.16 -2.18 -2.36
C GLU A 312 15.22 -0.97 -1.42
N LEU A 313 14.61 -1.04 -0.23
CA LEU A 313 14.68 0.06 0.75
C LEU A 313 16.08 0.14 1.40
N GLU A 314 16.77 -0.98 1.56
CA GLU A 314 18.16 -0.99 2.01
C GLU A 314 19.08 -0.45 0.90
N ALA A 315 18.84 -0.86 -0.36
CA ALA A 315 19.56 -0.31 -1.50
C ALA A 315 19.39 1.22 -1.63
N LEU A 316 18.16 1.73 -1.43
CA LEU A 316 17.89 3.17 -1.39
C LEU A 316 18.67 3.88 -0.28
N GLY A 317 18.73 3.28 0.92
CA GLY A 317 19.56 3.77 2.02
C GLY A 317 21.02 3.95 1.62
N SER A 318 21.61 2.93 1.00
CA SER A 318 22.99 2.97 0.51
C SER A 318 23.21 4.02 -0.60
N SER A 319 22.24 4.19 -1.51
CA SER A 319 22.31 5.25 -2.52
C SER A 319 22.26 6.65 -1.90
N LEU A 320 21.45 6.85 -0.87
CA LEU A 320 21.39 8.10 -0.11
C LEU A 320 22.72 8.40 0.61
N GLU A 321 23.37 7.39 1.19
CA GLU A 321 24.71 7.53 1.78
C GLU A 321 25.76 7.96 0.76
N LYS A 322 25.77 7.33 -0.42
CA LYS A 322 26.69 7.73 -1.50
C LYS A 322 26.47 9.18 -1.94
N MET A 323 25.22 9.60 -2.13
CA MET A 323 24.90 10.99 -2.46
C MET A 323 25.36 11.97 -1.36
N ALA A 324 25.25 11.59 -0.08
CA ALA A 324 25.73 12.42 1.02
C ALA A 324 27.25 12.54 1.02
N ASP A 325 27.97 11.46 0.71
CA ASP A 325 29.43 11.47 0.58
C ASP A 325 29.89 12.38 -0.58
N ASP A 326 29.24 12.28 -1.74
CA ASP A 326 29.52 13.11 -2.90
C ASP A 326 29.25 14.60 -2.60
N LEU A 327 28.16 14.89 -1.88
CA LEU A 327 27.80 16.26 -1.50
C LEU A 327 28.76 16.85 -0.46
N ALA A 328 29.18 16.06 0.53
CA ALA A 328 30.19 16.46 1.50
C ALA A 328 31.54 16.75 0.81
N ALA A 329 31.96 15.90 -0.13
CA ALA A 329 33.16 16.15 -0.93
C ALA A 329 33.05 17.44 -1.74
N SER A 330 31.89 17.70 -2.36
CA SER A 330 31.63 18.94 -3.11
C SER A 330 31.75 20.18 -2.22
N GLU A 331 31.17 20.18 -1.01
CA GLU A 331 31.31 21.33 -0.09
C GLU A 331 32.77 21.60 0.28
N THR A 332 33.56 20.55 0.53
CA THR A 332 35.00 20.73 0.85
C THR A 332 35.78 21.30 -0.32
N GLU A 333 35.47 20.87 -1.55
CA GLU A 333 36.12 21.37 -2.77
C GLU A 333 35.72 22.83 -3.04
N ILE A 334 34.44 23.19 -2.87
CA ILE A 334 33.97 24.57 -3.00
C ILE A 334 34.67 25.46 -1.96
N ALA A 335 34.75 25.03 -0.70
CA ALA A 335 35.44 25.78 0.34
C ALA A 335 36.94 25.96 0.04
N LYS A 336 37.58 24.91 -0.50
CA LYS A 336 38.99 24.96 -0.93
C LYS A 336 39.21 25.92 -2.09
N ARG A 337 38.32 25.93 -3.08
CA ARG A 337 38.37 26.85 -4.21
C ARG A 337 38.18 28.29 -3.76
N ALA A 338 37.16 28.55 -2.94
CA ALA A 338 36.91 29.88 -2.38
C ALA A 338 38.13 30.40 -1.60
N ARG A 339 38.77 29.55 -0.80
CA ARG A 339 40.00 29.93 -0.07
C ARG A 339 41.19 30.17 -0.99
N THR A 340 41.35 29.36 -2.03
CA THR A 340 42.39 29.57 -3.05
C THR A 340 42.17 30.90 -3.77
N GLU A 341 40.95 31.20 -4.17
CA GLU A 341 40.58 32.45 -4.82
C GLU A 341 40.84 33.66 -3.91
N GLU A 342 40.42 33.60 -2.63
CA GLU A 342 40.69 34.64 -1.65
C GLU A 342 42.20 34.89 -1.48
N ASN A 343 42.99 33.83 -1.41
CA ASN A 343 44.44 33.95 -1.31
C ASN A 343 45.05 34.56 -2.57
N LEU A 344 44.62 34.16 -3.77
CA LEU A 344 45.12 34.70 -5.04
C LEU A 344 44.80 36.18 -5.21
N ARG A 345 43.64 36.65 -4.75
CA ARG A 345 43.27 38.08 -4.75
C ARG A 345 44.23 38.98 -3.96
N ARG A 346 45.01 38.43 -3.03
CA ARG A 346 46.02 39.19 -2.26
C ARG A 346 47.34 39.37 -3.03
N TYR A 347 47.57 38.58 -4.07
CA TYR A 347 48.80 38.59 -4.87
C TYR A 347 48.62 39.19 -6.27
N LEU A 348 47.38 39.39 -6.71
CA LEU A 348 47.04 39.90 -8.03
C LEU A 348 46.34 41.26 -7.89
N PRO A 349 46.61 42.24 -8.77
CA PRO A 349 45.76 43.42 -8.90
C PRO A 349 44.30 42.99 -9.09
N ALA A 350 43.35 43.72 -8.49
CA ALA A 350 41.93 43.35 -8.51
C ALA A 350 41.41 43.16 -9.94
N GLU A 351 41.88 44.03 -10.84
CA GLU A 351 41.60 44.02 -12.27
C GLU A 351 42.16 42.80 -12.99
N ALA A 352 43.32 42.30 -12.58
CA ALA A 352 43.90 41.08 -13.13
C ALA A 352 43.07 39.85 -12.71
N ALA A 353 42.58 39.85 -11.46
CA ALA A 353 41.71 38.80 -10.96
C ALA A 353 40.34 38.81 -11.65
N GLU A 354 39.76 39.98 -11.91
CA GLU A 354 38.51 40.12 -12.69
C GLU A 354 38.69 39.73 -14.15
N ALA A 355 39.80 40.14 -14.77
CA ALA A 355 40.13 39.75 -16.13
C ALA A 355 40.21 38.22 -16.24
N ALA A 356 40.95 37.56 -15.33
CA ALA A 356 41.21 36.12 -15.36
C ALA A 356 39.96 35.21 -15.32
N VAL A 357 38.77 35.72 -15.01
CA VAL A 357 37.51 34.97 -15.02
C VAL A 357 36.90 34.84 -16.43
N ASN A 358 37.29 35.70 -17.38
CA ASN A 358 36.74 35.70 -18.75
C ASN A 358 37.58 34.84 -19.71
N GLU A 359 36.94 34.15 -20.67
CA GLU A 359 37.63 33.41 -21.73
C GLU A 359 38.52 34.36 -22.58
N GLY A 360 39.79 34.00 -22.79
CA GLY A 360 40.78 34.80 -23.55
C GLY A 360 41.47 35.92 -22.76
N ALA A 361 41.14 36.11 -21.49
CA ALA A 361 41.65 37.24 -20.70
C ALA A 361 43.11 37.10 -20.23
N LEU A 362 43.74 35.95 -20.47
CA LEU A 362 45.15 35.69 -20.19
C LEU A 362 46.03 35.80 -21.44
N ASP A 363 45.49 36.25 -22.57
CA ASP A 363 46.30 36.50 -23.76
C ASP A 363 47.29 37.65 -23.51
N LEU A 364 48.50 37.51 -24.03
CA LEU A 364 49.51 38.57 -24.00
C LEU A 364 49.09 39.74 -24.88
N GLY A 365 49.33 40.95 -24.39
CA GLY A 365 48.97 42.18 -25.09
C GLY A 365 48.16 43.12 -24.19
N GLY A 366 47.71 44.22 -24.77
CA GLY A 366 47.01 45.24 -24.03
C GLY A 366 46.34 46.26 -24.94
N ALA A 367 45.58 47.16 -24.34
CA ALA A 367 44.96 48.27 -25.04
C ALA A 367 45.72 49.56 -24.73
N LYS A 368 45.84 50.43 -25.74
CA LYS A 368 46.27 51.81 -25.53
C LYS A 368 45.21 52.55 -24.70
N ARG A 369 45.63 53.15 -23.59
CA ARG A 369 44.77 53.90 -22.67
C ARG A 369 45.49 55.17 -22.25
N SER A 370 44.75 56.28 -22.18
CA SER A 370 45.20 57.48 -21.46
C SER A 370 45.06 57.22 -19.97
N VAL A 371 46.13 57.40 -19.21
CA VAL A 371 46.16 57.21 -17.76
C VAL A 371 46.99 58.29 -17.10
N THR A 372 46.80 58.47 -15.79
CA THR A 372 47.78 59.17 -14.94
C THR A 372 48.49 58.16 -14.06
N VAL A 373 49.81 58.21 -14.07
CA VAL A 373 50.68 57.32 -13.28
C VAL A 373 51.24 58.13 -12.12
N VAL A 374 51.21 57.54 -10.92
CA VAL A 374 51.79 58.08 -9.69
C VAL A 374 52.88 57.13 -9.22
N PHE A 375 54.08 57.66 -9.04
CA PHE A 375 55.15 57.02 -8.28
C PHE A 375 55.29 57.76 -6.96
N ALA A 376 55.22 57.05 -5.84
CA ALA A 376 55.47 57.63 -4.53
C ALA A 376 56.50 56.78 -3.79
N ASP A 377 57.60 57.40 -3.39
CA ASP A 377 58.72 56.74 -2.74
C ASP A 377 59.12 57.43 -1.44
N VAL A 378 59.78 56.70 -0.54
CA VAL A 378 60.20 57.21 0.76
C VAL A 378 61.55 57.88 0.63
N VAL A 379 61.60 59.18 0.94
CA VAL A 379 62.86 59.92 0.86
C VAL A 379 63.87 59.38 1.86
N ALA A 380 65.07 59.07 1.37
CA ALA A 380 66.19 58.53 2.15
C ALA A 380 65.95 57.15 2.80
N PHE A 381 65.04 56.34 2.26
CA PHE A 381 64.77 54.99 2.77
C PHE A 381 65.99 54.07 2.79
N THR A 382 66.85 54.11 1.77
CA THR A 382 68.08 53.27 1.73
C THR A 382 68.93 53.47 2.98
N SER A 383 69.09 54.73 3.42
CA SER A 383 69.83 55.05 4.65
C SER A 383 69.13 54.54 5.92
N PHE A 384 67.80 54.49 5.91
CA PHE A 384 67.00 53.90 6.99
C PHE A 384 67.16 52.37 7.02
N ALA A 385 67.04 51.71 5.86
CA ALA A 385 67.14 50.26 5.72
C ALA A 385 68.52 49.73 6.11
N GLU A 386 69.61 50.45 5.80
CA GLU A 386 70.97 50.09 6.21
C GLU A 386 71.18 50.10 7.73
N ARG A 387 70.42 50.92 8.46
CA ARG A 387 70.57 51.13 9.92
C ARG A 387 69.51 50.40 10.75
N THR A 388 68.55 49.75 10.10
CA THR A 388 67.39 49.15 10.73
C THR A 388 67.41 47.62 10.54
N PRO A 389 67.10 46.82 11.58
CA PRO A 389 66.92 45.39 11.44
C PRO A 389 65.92 45.03 10.31
N PRO A 390 66.20 44.01 9.48
CA PRO A 390 65.36 43.69 8.31
C PRO A 390 63.88 43.43 8.65
N ASP A 391 63.60 42.78 9.78
CA ASP A 391 62.26 42.51 10.28
C ASP A 391 61.49 43.81 10.59
N LYS A 392 62.16 44.80 11.19
CA LYS A 392 61.57 46.12 11.46
C LYS A 392 61.37 46.94 10.18
N ALA A 393 62.32 46.90 9.24
CA ALA A 393 62.18 47.58 7.97
C ALA A 393 61.00 47.01 7.15
N VAL A 394 60.82 45.69 7.16
CA VAL A 394 59.69 45.02 6.51
C VAL A 394 58.36 45.35 7.20
N ALA A 395 58.32 45.39 8.54
CA ALA A 395 57.12 45.79 9.28
C ALA A 395 56.68 47.21 8.91
N PHE A 396 57.64 48.16 8.88
CA PHE A 396 57.40 49.53 8.44
C PHE A 396 56.89 49.60 6.99
N LEU A 397 57.55 48.91 6.05
CA LEU A 397 57.12 48.87 4.65
C LEU A 397 55.70 48.32 4.49
N ASN A 398 55.35 47.25 5.20
CA ASN A 398 54.00 46.69 5.15
C ASN A 398 52.95 47.68 5.67
N GLU A 399 53.23 48.43 6.74
CA GLU A 399 52.34 49.48 7.24
C GLU A 399 52.20 50.62 6.24
N LEU A 400 53.31 51.11 5.69
CA LEU A 400 53.31 52.17 4.69
C LEU A 400 52.52 51.75 3.46
N PHE A 401 52.82 50.59 2.87
CA PHE A 401 52.11 50.09 1.70
C PHE A 401 50.63 49.84 1.96
N THR A 402 50.24 49.42 3.16
CA THR A 402 48.83 49.30 3.54
C THR A 402 48.13 50.66 3.43
N ILE A 403 48.72 51.70 4.02
CA ILE A 403 48.16 53.06 4.01
C ILE A 403 48.11 53.62 2.58
N LEU A 404 49.22 53.56 1.85
CA LEU A 404 49.30 54.11 0.49
C LEU A 404 48.36 53.37 -0.47
N SER A 405 48.25 52.05 -0.36
CA SER A 405 47.29 51.28 -1.17
C SER A 405 45.84 51.67 -0.83
N GLU A 406 45.50 51.88 0.44
CA GLU A 406 44.16 52.33 0.83
C GLU A 406 43.83 53.70 0.23
N VAL A 407 44.80 54.63 0.20
CA VAL A 407 44.63 55.93 -0.47
C VAL A 407 44.40 55.75 -1.96
N VAL A 408 45.21 54.93 -2.64
CA VAL A 408 45.04 54.63 -4.07
C VAL A 408 43.63 54.08 -4.35
N PHE A 409 43.18 53.09 -3.58
CA PHE A 409 41.86 52.48 -3.76
C PHE A 409 40.71 53.44 -3.46
N ARG A 410 40.85 54.32 -2.45
CA ARG A 410 39.84 55.34 -2.13
C ARG A 410 39.60 56.31 -3.29
N HIS A 411 40.63 56.56 -4.09
CA HIS A 411 40.58 57.39 -5.28
C HIS A 411 40.42 56.58 -6.58
N GLU A 412 39.89 55.35 -6.48
CA GLU A 412 39.60 54.46 -7.63
C GLU A 412 40.81 54.19 -8.52
N GLY A 413 42.01 54.26 -7.94
CA GLY A 413 43.26 53.90 -8.59
C GLY A 413 43.57 52.42 -8.46
N MET A 414 44.41 51.94 -9.37
CA MET A 414 44.96 50.59 -9.36
C MET A 414 46.41 50.65 -8.85
N VAL A 415 46.74 49.88 -7.81
CA VAL A 415 48.14 49.64 -7.45
C VAL A 415 48.71 48.65 -8.45
N ASP A 416 49.67 49.09 -9.26
CA ASP A 416 50.28 48.28 -10.32
C ASP A 416 51.31 47.32 -9.72
N LYS A 417 52.30 47.87 -8.99
CA LYS A 417 53.30 47.09 -8.26
C LYS A 417 54.00 47.93 -7.18
N PHE A 418 54.66 47.22 -6.26
CA PHE A 418 55.64 47.79 -5.35
C PHE A 418 57.05 47.55 -5.90
N ILE A 419 57.91 48.57 -5.86
CA ILE A 419 59.28 48.53 -6.37
C ILE A 419 60.21 49.03 -5.27
N GLY A 420 60.77 48.13 -4.48
CA GLY A 420 61.53 48.54 -3.28
C GLY A 420 60.59 49.14 -2.23
N ASP A 421 60.79 50.41 -1.90
CA ASP A 421 59.97 51.28 -1.04
C ASP A 421 58.97 52.14 -1.82
N CYS A 422 59.03 52.11 -3.14
CA CYS A 422 58.14 52.87 -4.01
C CYS A 422 56.84 52.11 -4.28
N ILE A 423 55.72 52.83 -4.25
CA ILE A 423 54.44 52.38 -4.81
C ILE A 423 54.22 52.99 -6.21
N MET A 424 53.84 52.15 -7.18
CA MET A 424 53.40 52.58 -8.49
C MET A 424 51.88 52.40 -8.59
N ALA A 425 51.16 53.49 -8.84
CA ALA A 425 49.72 53.51 -8.98
C ALA A 425 49.29 54.10 -10.33
N VAL A 426 48.17 53.62 -10.85
CA VAL A 426 47.63 53.99 -12.16
C VAL A 426 46.17 54.38 -12.01
N PHE A 427 45.83 55.57 -12.50
CA PHE A 427 44.48 56.12 -12.53
C PHE A 427 43.98 56.17 -13.97
N ARG A 428 42.73 55.76 -14.18
CA ARG A 428 42.12 55.52 -15.50
C ARG A 428 40.75 56.17 -15.58
N GLY A 429 40.14 56.22 -16.77
CA GLY A 429 38.77 56.71 -16.96
C GLY A 429 38.67 58.23 -16.89
N ASP A 430 37.46 58.76 -16.81
CA ASP A 430 37.26 60.21 -16.69
C ASP A 430 37.86 60.73 -15.37
N ASP A 431 38.35 61.97 -15.38
CA ASP A 431 38.98 62.64 -14.22
C ASP A 431 40.20 61.92 -13.62
N HIS A 432 40.84 61.01 -14.37
CA HIS A 432 41.98 60.22 -13.90
C HIS A 432 43.13 61.07 -13.34
N CYS A 433 43.39 62.25 -13.93
CA CYS A 433 44.39 63.19 -13.44
C CYS A 433 44.00 63.79 -12.09
N ALA A 434 42.74 64.19 -11.91
CA ALA A 434 42.28 64.83 -10.68
C ALA A 434 42.29 63.85 -9.51
N ARG A 435 41.85 62.61 -9.74
CA ARG A 435 41.95 61.54 -8.74
C ARG A 435 43.39 61.20 -8.36
N ALA A 436 44.31 61.18 -9.34
CA ALA A 436 45.73 60.94 -9.08
C ALA A 436 46.36 62.03 -8.21
N LEU A 437 46.04 63.31 -8.47
CA LEU A 437 46.52 64.43 -7.66
C LEU A 437 45.92 64.41 -6.26
N ALA A 438 44.60 64.18 -6.14
CA ALA A 438 43.94 64.04 -4.84
C ALA A 438 44.52 62.86 -4.02
N ALA A 439 44.84 61.75 -4.68
CA ALA A 439 45.53 60.64 -4.04
C ALA A 439 46.93 61.03 -3.57
N ALA A 440 47.72 61.75 -4.37
CA ALA A 440 49.04 62.22 -3.97
C ALA A 440 48.98 63.17 -2.75
N GLU A 441 48.00 64.07 -2.70
CA GLU A 441 47.77 64.95 -1.54
C GLU A 441 47.39 64.16 -0.29
N ASP A 442 46.46 63.21 -0.41
CA ASP A 442 46.08 62.31 0.68
C ASP A 442 47.26 61.46 1.15
N MET A 443 48.12 60.95 0.25
CA MET A 443 49.32 60.20 0.63
C MET A 443 50.22 61.01 1.55
N HIS A 444 50.49 62.28 1.21
CA HIS A 444 51.26 63.18 2.08
C HIS A 444 50.56 63.44 3.41
N ALA A 445 49.25 63.63 3.41
CA ALA A 445 48.46 63.87 4.63
C ALA A 445 48.46 62.65 5.56
N PHE A 446 48.27 61.45 5.02
CA PHE A 446 48.27 60.20 5.78
C PHE A 446 49.65 59.89 6.37
N VAL A 447 50.73 60.08 5.59
CA VAL A 447 52.10 59.94 6.11
C VAL A 447 52.35 60.96 7.22
N ALA A 448 51.97 62.23 7.04
CA ALA A 448 52.14 63.27 8.05
C ALA A 448 51.37 62.95 9.36
N SER A 449 50.16 62.38 9.25
CA SER A 449 49.36 61.99 10.42
C SER A 449 49.96 60.82 11.21
N ASN A 450 50.68 59.91 10.54
CA ASN A 450 51.34 58.75 11.16
C ASN A 450 52.76 59.05 11.65
N LEU A 451 53.34 60.17 11.22
CA LEU A 451 54.71 60.57 11.53
C LEU A 451 55.05 60.54 13.04
N PRO A 452 54.20 61.03 13.98
CA PRO A 452 54.53 60.97 15.41
C PRO A 452 54.71 59.54 15.91
N ARG A 453 53.87 58.61 15.45
CA ARG A 453 53.95 57.18 15.81
C ARG A 453 55.18 56.55 15.18
N TRP A 454 55.40 56.73 13.88
CA TRP A 454 56.55 56.16 13.19
C TRP A 454 57.89 56.70 13.68
N ARG A 455 57.97 57.97 14.06
CA ARG A 455 59.12 58.53 14.77
C ARG A 455 59.42 57.79 16.06
N SER A 456 58.40 57.48 16.85
CA SER A 456 58.57 56.78 18.13
C SER A 456 58.93 55.30 17.97
N GLU A 457 58.35 54.62 16.98
CA GLU A 457 58.50 53.17 16.79
C GLU A 457 59.72 52.80 15.94
N TYR A 458 60.01 53.59 14.91
CA TYR A 458 61.04 53.31 13.89
C TYR A 458 62.22 54.31 13.93
N THR A 459 62.14 55.39 14.72
CA THR A 459 63.19 56.43 14.78
C THR A 459 63.51 57.01 13.39
N PHE A 460 62.47 57.19 12.57
CA PHE A 460 62.61 57.63 11.20
C PHE A 460 61.56 58.68 10.84
N ASP A 461 62.03 59.75 10.20
CA ASP A 461 61.21 60.86 9.73
C ASP A 461 60.74 60.54 8.31
N VAL A 462 59.58 59.90 8.21
CA VAL A 462 59.03 59.44 6.94
C VAL A 462 58.47 60.62 6.15
N GLU A 463 59.03 60.85 4.96
CA GLU A 463 58.54 61.83 4.00
C GLU A 463 58.52 61.19 2.61
N LEU A 464 57.53 61.57 1.80
CA LEU A 464 57.40 61.04 0.44
C LEU A 464 57.94 62.03 -0.59
N GLY A 465 58.55 61.50 -1.64
CA GLY A 465 58.67 62.16 -2.95
C GLY A 465 57.62 61.55 -3.88
N ILE A 466 56.87 62.38 -4.60
CA ILE A 466 55.83 61.90 -5.52
C ILE A 466 56.06 62.46 -6.92
N GLY A 467 56.03 61.58 -7.92
CA GLY A 467 56.08 61.92 -9.34
C GLY A 467 54.79 61.51 -10.05
N VAL A 468 54.20 62.45 -10.79
CA VAL A 468 52.92 62.26 -11.48
C VAL A 468 53.08 62.60 -12.96
N ALA A 469 52.64 61.69 -13.84
CA ALA A 469 52.64 61.95 -15.28
C ALA A 469 51.37 61.42 -15.94
N THR A 470 50.86 62.16 -16.92
CA THR A 470 49.72 61.76 -17.74
C THR A 470 50.18 61.44 -19.15
N GLY A 471 49.68 60.36 -19.74
CA GLY A 471 49.91 60.05 -21.14
C GLY A 471 49.28 58.75 -21.62
N GLU A 472 49.42 58.47 -22.92
CA GLU A 472 49.02 57.21 -23.51
C GLU A 472 50.01 56.10 -23.13
N VAL A 473 49.49 55.01 -22.56
CA VAL A 473 50.26 53.81 -22.21
C VAL A 473 49.58 52.56 -22.78
N LEU A 474 50.34 51.48 -22.91
CA LEU A 474 49.79 50.15 -23.13
C LEU A 474 49.46 49.51 -21.78
N LEU A 475 48.17 49.25 -21.51
CA LEU A 475 47.70 48.55 -20.32
C LEU A 475 47.26 47.13 -20.70
N GLY A 476 47.84 46.11 -20.06
CA GLY A 476 47.45 44.71 -20.29
C GLY A 476 48.41 43.68 -19.70
N ASN A 477 48.29 42.44 -20.16
CA ASN A 477 49.15 41.33 -19.72
C ASN A 477 50.49 41.38 -20.47
N LEU A 478 51.57 41.48 -19.70
CA LEU A 478 52.94 41.55 -20.20
C LEU A 478 53.80 40.49 -19.54
N GLY A 479 54.65 39.82 -20.32
CA GLY A 479 55.53 38.76 -19.81
C GLY A 479 55.64 37.59 -20.79
N SER A 480 55.85 36.40 -20.25
CA SER A 480 55.84 35.13 -20.99
C SER A 480 54.55 34.36 -20.71
N GLU A 481 54.23 33.36 -21.54
CA GLU A 481 53.08 32.46 -21.32
C GLU A 481 53.07 31.83 -19.92
N SER A 482 54.25 31.63 -19.32
CA SER A 482 54.43 31.05 -17.98
C SER A 482 54.41 32.05 -16.83
N ARG A 483 54.59 33.35 -17.10
CA ARG A 483 54.65 34.40 -16.07
C ARG A 483 54.27 35.74 -16.68
N MET A 484 53.11 36.25 -16.28
CA MET A 484 52.58 37.52 -16.74
C MET A 484 52.33 38.45 -15.56
N GLU A 485 52.45 39.74 -15.82
CA GLU A 485 51.97 40.82 -14.96
C GLU A 485 50.96 41.65 -15.74
N TYR A 486 49.81 41.91 -15.12
CA TYR A 486 48.89 42.92 -15.63
C TYR A 486 49.43 44.29 -15.20
N THR A 487 49.96 45.05 -16.14
CA THR A 487 50.71 46.28 -15.84
C THR A 487 50.61 47.30 -16.97
N VAL A 488 51.06 48.52 -16.72
CA VAL A 488 51.19 49.57 -17.75
C VAL A 488 52.62 49.74 -18.25
N ILE A 489 52.79 49.89 -19.56
CA ILE A 489 54.06 50.29 -20.18
C ILE A 489 53.84 51.50 -21.06
N GLY A 490 54.66 52.52 -20.85
CA GLY A 490 54.65 53.71 -21.69
C GLY A 490 55.66 54.75 -21.22
N ASP A 491 55.81 55.79 -22.03
CA ASP A 491 56.71 56.89 -21.71
C ASP A 491 56.29 57.64 -20.44
N ALA A 492 54.99 57.83 -20.21
CA ALA A 492 54.45 58.46 -19.00
C ALA A 492 54.88 57.73 -17.71
N VAL A 493 54.93 56.39 -17.72
CA VAL A 493 55.40 55.58 -16.58
C VAL A 493 56.85 55.93 -16.23
N ASN A 494 57.72 55.96 -17.26
CA ASN A 494 59.14 56.29 -17.07
C ASN A 494 59.35 57.75 -16.63
N VAL A 495 58.53 58.67 -17.11
CA VAL A 495 58.61 60.08 -16.71
C VAL A 495 58.16 60.26 -15.26
N ALA A 496 57.04 59.65 -14.84
CA ALA A 496 56.57 59.70 -13.46
C ALA A 496 57.64 59.18 -12.47
N ALA A 497 58.26 58.02 -12.75
CA ALA A 497 59.34 57.48 -11.94
C ALA A 497 60.56 58.42 -11.85
N ARG A 498 60.89 59.12 -12.93
CA ARG A 498 62.03 60.06 -12.93
C ARG A 498 61.72 61.37 -12.22
N LEU A 499 60.45 61.81 -12.24
CA LEU A 499 59.99 62.96 -11.47
C LEU A 499 60.02 62.64 -9.98
N GLU A 500 59.54 61.47 -9.58
CA GLU A 500 59.64 60.98 -8.20
C GLU A 500 61.11 61.01 -7.73
N ALA A 501 62.03 60.41 -8.49
CA ALA A 501 63.44 60.32 -8.10
C ALA A 501 64.17 61.66 -7.91
N ILE A 502 63.63 62.78 -8.41
CA ILE A 502 64.18 64.14 -8.21
C ILE A 502 63.32 64.98 -7.25
N ALA A 503 62.19 64.46 -6.77
CA ALA A 503 61.32 65.14 -5.83
C ALA A 503 62.01 65.27 -4.47
N ARG A 504 61.86 66.45 -3.87
CA ARG A 504 62.30 66.72 -2.50
C ARG A 504 61.29 66.14 -1.50
N PRO A 505 61.65 66.02 -0.21
CA PRO A 505 60.70 65.60 0.81
C PRO A 505 59.41 66.45 0.77
N ARG A 506 58.26 65.75 0.81
CA ARG A 506 56.91 66.33 0.77
C ARG A 506 56.57 67.05 -0.55
N GLN A 507 57.32 66.78 -1.62
CA GLN A 507 57.12 67.40 -2.92
C GLN A 507 56.37 66.46 -3.86
N THR A 508 55.39 67.00 -4.58
CA THR A 508 54.73 66.32 -5.70
C THR A 508 55.10 67.03 -6.99
N LEU A 509 55.80 66.32 -7.87
CA LEU A 509 56.23 66.79 -9.18
C LEU A 509 55.33 66.22 -10.28
N ALA A 510 55.00 67.06 -11.25
CA ALA A 510 54.06 66.76 -12.32
C ALA A 510 54.57 67.20 -13.68
N THR A 511 54.15 66.53 -14.75
CA THR A 511 54.43 66.94 -16.13
C THR A 511 53.47 68.04 -16.60
N ARG A 512 53.77 68.66 -17.75
CA ARG A 512 52.88 69.64 -18.40
C ARG A 512 51.49 69.07 -18.68
N GLU A 513 51.41 67.82 -19.12
CA GLU A 513 50.17 67.14 -19.45
C GLU A 513 49.25 67.00 -18.22
N VAL A 514 49.83 66.81 -17.03
CA VAL A 514 49.08 66.79 -15.76
C VAL A 514 48.52 68.19 -15.45
N LYS A 515 49.33 69.24 -15.59
CA LYS A 515 48.88 70.63 -15.39
C LYS A 515 47.74 71.00 -16.33
N GLU A 516 47.84 70.63 -17.60
CA GLU A 516 46.82 70.90 -18.61
C GLU A 516 45.53 70.11 -18.37
N ALA A 517 45.64 68.85 -17.93
CA ALA A 517 44.50 68.01 -17.61
C ALA A 517 43.81 68.39 -16.28
N CYS A 518 44.51 69.07 -15.38
CA CYS A 518 44.02 69.44 -14.04
C CYS A 518 44.14 70.95 -13.74
N PRO A 519 43.53 71.85 -14.53
CA PRO A 519 43.75 73.30 -14.42
C PRO A 519 43.24 73.92 -13.10
N ALA A 520 42.42 73.19 -12.34
CA ALA A 520 41.93 73.62 -11.04
C ALA A 520 43.01 73.57 -9.93
N HIS A 521 44.07 72.78 -10.11
CA HIS A 521 45.17 72.70 -9.15
C HIS A 521 46.18 73.83 -9.37
N ARG A 522 46.89 74.21 -8.30
CA ARG A 522 47.93 75.24 -8.37
C ARG A 522 49.27 74.58 -8.67
N PHE A 523 49.96 75.09 -9.70
CA PHE A 523 51.26 74.58 -10.12
C PHE A 523 52.31 75.69 -10.13
N THR A 524 53.51 75.39 -9.64
CA THR A 524 54.69 76.24 -9.77
C THR A 524 55.62 75.62 -10.81
N SER A 525 55.95 76.35 -11.88
CA SER A 525 56.93 75.86 -12.87
C SER A 525 58.32 75.84 -12.24
N LEU A 526 58.99 74.69 -12.34
CA LEU A 526 60.40 74.53 -11.98
C LEU A 526 61.31 74.65 -13.22
N GLY A 527 60.73 74.89 -14.40
CA GLY A 527 61.45 74.96 -15.67
C GLY A 527 61.77 73.58 -16.27
N GLU A 528 62.60 73.60 -17.31
CA GLU A 528 62.98 72.41 -18.05
C GLU A 528 64.06 71.60 -17.33
N HIS A 529 63.80 70.31 -17.14
CA HIS A 529 64.74 69.37 -16.53
C HIS A 529 65.17 68.31 -17.54
N ALA A 530 66.47 68.07 -17.62
CA ALA A 530 67.02 66.97 -18.39
C ALA A 530 66.83 65.65 -17.62
N LEU A 531 65.80 64.90 -17.98
CA LEU A 531 65.57 63.57 -17.41
C LEU A 531 66.40 62.52 -18.16
N ARG A 532 67.13 61.67 -17.41
CA ARG A 532 68.01 60.64 -17.97
C ARG A 532 67.28 59.77 -18.99
N GLY A 533 67.73 59.74 -20.25
CA GLY A 533 67.11 58.93 -21.30
C GLY A 533 65.92 59.58 -22.01
N LYS A 534 65.66 60.88 -21.78
CA LYS A 534 64.84 61.72 -22.67
C LYS A 534 65.74 62.50 -23.62
N ALA A 535 65.34 62.57 -24.90
CA ALA A 535 66.04 63.38 -25.90
C ALA A 535 65.77 64.89 -25.75
N GLN A 536 64.57 65.25 -25.27
CA GLN A 536 64.17 66.64 -25.02
C GLN A 536 63.98 66.85 -23.52
N PRO A 537 64.35 68.03 -22.98
CA PRO A 537 64.02 68.41 -21.61
C PRO A 537 62.52 68.35 -21.37
N VAL A 538 62.12 67.96 -20.16
CA VAL A 538 60.70 67.91 -19.75
C VAL A 538 60.44 69.12 -18.85
N GLU A 539 59.36 69.85 -19.12
CA GLU A 539 58.93 70.92 -18.23
C GLU A 539 58.31 70.30 -16.97
N VAL A 540 58.87 70.64 -15.81
CA VAL A 540 58.46 70.08 -14.52
C VAL A 540 57.70 71.13 -13.72
N PHE A 541 56.61 70.70 -13.12
CA PHE A 541 55.78 71.51 -12.25
C PHE A 541 55.73 70.92 -10.86
N GLU A 542 55.80 71.76 -9.83
CA GLU A 542 55.47 71.38 -8.47
C GLU A 542 53.98 71.64 -8.23
N VAL A 543 53.26 70.64 -7.74
CA VAL A 543 51.88 70.76 -7.29
C VAL A 543 51.90 71.43 -5.92
N VAL A 544 51.24 72.58 -5.80
CA VAL A 544 51.19 73.34 -4.54
C VAL A 544 49.98 72.88 -3.75
N THR A 545 50.24 72.11 -2.70
CA THR A 545 49.23 71.61 -1.76
C THR A 545 48.91 72.61 -0.66
#